data_AF-A0A524DKP9-F1
#
_entry.id   AF-A0A524DKP9-F1
#
_cell.length_a   1.000
_cell.length_b   1.000
_cell.length_c   1.000
_cell.angle_alpha   90.00
_cell.angle_beta   90.00
_cell.angle_gamma   90.00
#
_symmetry.space_group_name_H-M   'P 1'
#
loop_
_entity.id
_entity.type
_entity.pdbx_description
1 polymer ?
#
loop_
_entity_poly.entity_id
_entity_poly.type
_entity_poly.pdbx_seq_one_letter_code
_entity_poly.pdbx_strand_id
1 'polypeptide(L)'
;MKLRLVLKTRTKKNKEVCMKFNIAPSKHLGFINFVNLALNQDQSVILSFEKVSKSSEKEESKIVGEFKFTGKDDVGLMQLEEEVQEAEQRRKKQQQRRKHK
;
A
#
# COMPACT_ATOMS: atom_id res chain seq x y z
N MET A 1 -1.97 -13.95 3.15
CA MET A 1 -1.76 -12.70 3.90
C MET A 1 -2.92 -11.73 3.68
N LYS A 2 -3.24 -10.86 4.67
CA LYS A 2 -4.14 -9.70 4.50
C LYS A 2 -3.35 -8.42 4.82
N LEU A 3 -3.15 -7.55 3.84
CA LEU A 3 -2.44 -6.27 4.00
C LEU A 3 -3.44 -5.11 4.13
N ARG A 4 -3.18 -4.17 5.03
CA ARG A 4 -4.03 -2.99 5.27
C ARG A 4 -3.19 -1.74 5.43
N LEU A 5 -3.60 -0.65 4.78
CA LEU A 5 -3.15 0.70 5.13
C LEU A 5 -3.95 1.18 6.33
N VAL A 6 -3.27 1.63 7.38
CA VAL A 6 -3.88 2.08 8.63
C VAL A 6 -3.55 3.56 8.84
N LEU A 7 -4.56 4.41 8.72
CA LEU A 7 -4.44 5.84 9.04
C LEU A 7 -4.94 6.07 10.45
N LYS A 8 -4.16 6.80 11.26
CA LYS A 8 -4.51 7.14 12.65
C LYS A 8 -4.41 8.64 12.84
N THR A 9 -5.35 9.19 13.61
CA THR A 9 -5.31 10.58 14.05
C THR A 9 -5.93 10.72 15.44
N ARG A 10 -5.82 11.89 16.04
CA ARG A 10 -6.40 12.21 17.35
C ARG A 10 -7.42 13.34 17.21
N THR A 11 -8.53 13.21 17.91
CA THR A 11 -9.52 14.28 18.05
C THR A 11 -9.02 15.37 18.99
N LYS A 12 -9.70 16.53 19.02
CA LYS A 12 -9.46 17.60 20.01
C LYS A 12 -9.54 17.12 21.46
N LYS A 13 -10.30 16.05 21.74
CA LYS A 13 -10.42 15.43 23.07
C LYS A 13 -9.37 14.32 23.32
N ASN A 14 -8.29 14.30 22.53
CA ASN A 14 -7.21 13.31 22.58
C ASN A 14 -7.63 11.84 22.34
N LYS A 15 -8.87 11.59 21.90
CA LYS A 15 -9.32 10.26 21.48
C LYS A 15 -8.67 9.87 20.15
N GLU A 16 -8.06 8.69 20.08
CA GLU A 16 -7.53 8.10 18.85
C GLU A 16 -8.68 7.62 17.94
N VAL A 17 -8.61 7.99 16.66
CA VAL A 17 -9.51 7.51 15.61
C VAL A 17 -8.67 6.89 14.51
N CYS A 18 -9.14 5.77 13.97
CA CYS A 18 -8.40 4.97 13.01
C CYS A 18 -9.28 4.61 11.82
N MET A 19 -8.74 4.76 10.62
CA MET A 19 -9.35 4.33 9.37
C MET A 19 -8.44 3.27 8.71
N LYS A 20 -9.04 2.17 8.25
CA LYS A 20 -8.30 1.03 7.68
C LYS A 20 -8.76 0.75 6.26
N PHE A 21 -7.84 0.74 5.31
CA PHE A 21 -8.08 0.41 3.91
C PHE A 21 -7.46 -0.95 3.60
N ASN A 22 -8.26 -1.89 3.09
CA ASN A 22 -7.72 -3.17 2.64
C ASN A 22 -6.95 -2.96 1.33
N ILE A 23 -5.73 -3.46 1.26
CA ILE A 23 -4.98 -3.50 0.01
C ILE A 23 -5.32 -4.81 -0.68
N ALA A 24 -5.80 -4.74 -1.92
CA ALA A 24 -6.14 -5.92 -2.69
C ALA A 24 -4.89 -6.81 -2.91
N PRO A 25 -5.01 -8.15 -2.90
CA PRO A 25 -3.86 -9.03 -3.10
C PRO A 25 -3.07 -8.76 -4.39
N SER A 26 -3.72 -8.30 -5.46
CA SER A 26 -3.06 -7.91 -6.71
C SER A 26 -2.20 -6.64 -6.60
N LYS A 27 -2.32 -5.90 -5.50
CA LYS A 27 -1.59 -4.65 -5.24
C LYS A 27 -0.58 -4.79 -4.10
N HIS A 28 -0.49 -5.95 -3.43
CA HIS A 28 0.43 -6.15 -2.31
C HIS A 28 1.88 -5.91 -2.71
N LEU A 29 2.36 -6.57 -3.78
CA LEU A 29 3.75 -6.41 -4.23
C LEU A 29 4.05 -4.97 -4.63
N GLY A 30 3.19 -4.37 -5.46
CA GLY A 30 3.39 -2.98 -5.89
C GLY A 30 3.39 -1.99 -4.72
N PHE A 31 2.55 -2.21 -3.71
CA PHE A 31 2.52 -1.37 -2.52
C PHE A 31 3.79 -1.52 -1.66
N ILE A 32 4.25 -2.75 -1.42
CA ILE A 32 5.48 -2.99 -0.64
C ILE A 32 6.69 -2.40 -1.36
N ASN A 33 6.84 -2.67 -2.66
CA ASN A 33 7.93 -2.13 -3.45
C ASN A 33 7.95 -0.60 -3.44
N PHE A 34 6.78 0.04 -3.48
CA PHE A 34 6.65 1.49 -3.36
C PHE A 34 7.14 2.00 -1.99
N VAL A 35 6.74 1.33 -0.90
CA VAL A 35 7.21 1.69 0.45
C VAL A 35 8.72 1.52 0.58
N ASN A 36 9.26 0.40 0.10
CA ASN A 36 10.70 0.10 0.13
C ASN A 36 11.49 1.15 -0.69
N LEU A 37 10.98 1.52 -1.86
CA LEU A 37 11.57 2.58 -2.70
C LEU A 37 11.65 3.91 -1.94
N ALA A 38 10.53 4.35 -1.38
CA ALA A 38 10.46 5.63 -0.67
C ALA A 38 11.38 5.65 0.58
N LEU A 39 11.45 4.55 1.33
CA LEU A 39 12.34 4.39 2.48
C LEU A 39 13.81 4.40 2.07
N ASN A 40 14.20 3.57 1.11
CA ASN A 40 15.60 3.40 0.70
C ASN A 40 16.17 4.65 0.04
N GLN A 41 15.32 5.47 -0.58
CA GLN A 41 15.74 6.73 -1.20
C GLN A 41 15.58 7.95 -0.29
N ASP A 42 15.13 7.75 0.96
CA ASP A 42 14.76 8.83 1.91
C ASP A 42 13.89 9.93 1.27
N GLN A 43 12.95 9.52 0.43
CA GLN A 43 12.05 10.42 -0.28
C GLN A 43 10.72 10.56 0.44
N SER A 44 10.16 11.77 0.38
CA SER A 44 8.79 12.02 0.82
C SER A 44 7.77 11.35 -0.09
N VAL A 45 6.63 11.02 0.51
CA VAL A 45 5.45 10.52 -0.19
C VAL A 45 4.32 11.54 -0.07
N ILE A 46 3.63 11.75 -1.18
CA ILE A 46 2.47 12.63 -1.26
C ILE A 46 1.20 11.77 -1.20
N LEU A 47 0.33 12.07 -0.24
CA LEU A 47 -1.05 11.58 -0.20
C LEU A 47 -1.97 12.71 -0.67
N SER A 48 -2.60 12.50 -1.81
CA SER A 48 -3.64 13.35 -2.37
C SER A 48 -4.92 12.55 -2.62
N PHE A 49 -6.00 13.24 -2.96
CA PHE A 49 -7.25 12.61 -3.37
C PHE A 49 -7.48 12.89 -4.85
N GLU A 50 -7.80 11.86 -5.62
CA GLU A 50 -8.19 12.02 -7.02
C GLU A 50 -9.70 11.81 -7.14
N LYS A 51 -10.42 12.78 -7.70
CA LYS A 51 -11.83 12.63 -8.06
C LYS A 51 -11.89 12.10 -9.49
N VAL A 52 -12.49 10.93 -9.66
CA VAL A 52 -12.73 10.33 -10.98
C VAL A 52 -14.18 10.59 -11.36
N SER A 53 -14.40 11.36 -12.42
CA SER A 53 -15.74 11.63 -12.95
C SER A 53 -16.24 10.48 -13.83
N LYS A 54 -17.54 10.51 -14.20
CA LYS A 54 -18.09 9.58 -15.20
C LYS A 54 -17.48 9.78 -16.60
N SER A 55 -16.93 10.96 -16.89
CA SER A 55 -16.20 11.28 -18.13
C SER A 55 -14.75 10.78 -18.11
N SER A 56 -14.31 10.09 -17.06
CA SER A 56 -12.91 9.68 -16.85
C SER A 56 -11.92 10.84 -16.70
N GLU A 57 -12.42 12.07 -16.54
CA GLU A 57 -11.60 13.21 -16.15
C GLU A 57 -11.16 13.04 -14.70
N LYS A 58 -9.88 13.29 -14.47
CA LYS A 58 -9.22 13.19 -13.17
C LYS A 58 -8.95 14.61 -12.69
N GLU A 59 -9.61 14.99 -11.60
CA GLU A 59 -9.25 16.19 -10.85
C GLU A 59 -8.49 15.78 -9.60
N GLU A 60 -7.24 16.23 -9.49
CA GLU A 60 -6.51 16.14 -8.23
C GLU A 60 -7.09 17.15 -7.24
N SER A 61 -7.41 16.67 -6.04
CA SER A 61 -7.95 17.46 -4.96
C SER A 61 -6.88 18.38 -4.37
N LYS A 62 -7.31 19.55 -3.91
CA LYS A 62 -6.45 20.51 -3.20
C LYS A 62 -5.95 20.01 -1.83
N ILE A 63 -6.49 18.89 -1.33
CA ILE A 63 -6.08 18.30 -0.06
C ILE A 63 -4.90 17.36 -0.34
N VAL A 64 -3.71 17.80 0.08
CA VAL A 64 -2.44 17.09 -0.01
C VAL A 64 -1.80 17.01 1.37
N GLY A 65 -1.20 15.87 1.67
CA GLY A 65 -0.27 15.70 2.78
C GLY A 65 1.04 15.11 2.26
N GLU A 66 2.16 15.67 2.69
CA GLU A 66 3.48 15.12 2.44
C GLU A 66 4.03 14.50 3.73
N PHE A 67 4.54 13.28 3.65
CA PHE A 67 5.14 12.61 4.80
C PHE A 67 6.28 11.69 4.36
N LYS A 68 7.25 11.51 5.24
CA LYS A 68 8.30 10.51 5.08
C LYS A 68 7.92 9.23 5.81
N PHE A 69 8.14 8.10 5.16
CA PHE A 69 8.09 6.83 5.87
C PHE A 69 9.29 6.73 6.82
N THR A 70 9.08 6.02 7.92
CA THR A 70 10.14 5.68 8.88
C THR A 70 10.16 4.17 9.03
N GLY A 71 11.30 3.55 8.70
CA GLY A 71 11.54 2.13 8.95
C GLY A 71 11.70 1.93 10.45
N LYS A 72 10.74 1.24 11.08
CA LYS A 72 10.84 0.87 12.50
C LYS A 72 11.50 -0.49 12.72
N ASP A 73 11.63 -1.28 11.65
CA ASP A 73 12.19 -2.62 11.62
C ASP A 73 12.46 -3.05 10.16
N ASP A 74 13.71 -2.96 9.71
CA ASP A 74 14.10 -3.32 8.34
C ASP A 74 13.99 -4.84 8.09
N VAL A 75 14.16 -5.66 9.13
CA VAL A 75 14.07 -7.12 9.02
C VAL A 75 12.62 -7.55 8.78
N GLY A 76 11.67 -6.95 9.51
CA GLY A 76 10.25 -7.20 9.30
C GLY A 76 9.75 -6.77 7.92
N LEU A 77 10.34 -5.73 7.34
CA LEU A 77 10.02 -5.27 5.98
C LEU A 77 10.48 -6.28 4.92
N MET A 78 11.69 -6.83 5.07
CA MET A 78 12.23 -7.87 4.17
C MET A 78 11.39 -9.15 4.22
N GLN A 79 11.01 -9.61 5.42
CA GLN A 79 10.15 -10.79 5.60
C GLN A 79 8.78 -10.60 4.93
N LEU A 80 8.20 -9.40 5.07
CA LEU A 80 6.93 -9.07 4.43
C LEU A 80 7.04 -9.11 2.89
N GLU A 81 8.17 -8.65 2.34
CA GLU A 81 8.42 -8.72 0.90
C GLU A 81 8.51 -10.16 0.41
N GLU A 82 9.28 -11.00 1.09
CA GLU A 82 9.42 -12.44 0.79
C GLU A 82 8.07 -13.16 0.80
N GLU A 83 7.26 -12.96 1.85
CA GLU A 83 5.93 -13.57 1.96
C GLU A 83 5.01 -13.21 0.78
N VAL A 84 5.09 -11.96 0.32
CA VAL A 84 4.27 -11.49 -0.81
C VAL A 84 4.76 -12.05 -2.14
N GLN A 85 6.08 -12.11 -2.34
CA GLN A 85 6.66 -12.73 -3.54
C GLN A 85 6.30 -14.21 -3.63
N GLU A 86 6.40 -14.96 -2.53
CA GLU A 86 5.99 -16.36 -2.48
C GLU A 86 4.51 -16.55 -2.84
N ALA A 87 3.64 -15.73 -2.25
CA ALA A 87 2.20 -15.79 -2.51
C ALA A 87 1.88 -15.54 -3.99
N GLU A 88 2.60 -14.61 -4.63
CA GLU A 88 2.44 -14.32 -6.06
C GLU A 88 2.94 -15.46 -6.95
N GLN A 89 4.09 -16.05 -6.64
CA GLN A 89 4.62 -17.21 -7.35
C GLN A 89 3.67 -18.41 -7.28
N ARG A 90 3.12 -18.70 -6.09
CA ARG A 90 2.10 -19.76 -5.90
C ARG A 90 0.87 -19.50 -6.76
N ARG A 91 0.40 -18.25 -6.81
CA ARG A 91 -0.74 -17.84 -7.64
C ARG A 91 -0.46 -18.01 -9.14
N LYS A 92 0.73 -17.63 -9.62
CA LYS A 92 1.15 -17.81 -11.03
C LYS A 92 1.19 -19.30 -11.42
N LYS A 93 1.80 -20.14 -10.58
CA LYS A 93 1.86 -21.61 -10.81
C LYS A 93 0.46 -22.24 -10.89
N GLN A 94 -0.47 -21.83 -10.01
CA GLN A 94 -1.86 -22.31 -10.07
C GLN A 94 -2.60 -21.85 -11.32
N GLN A 95 -2.38 -20.61 -11.78
CA GLN A 95 -2.99 -20.10 -13.01
C GLN A 95 -2.49 -20.84 -14.26
N GLN A 96 -1.19 -21.15 -14.34
CA GLN A 96 -0.63 -21.95 -15.44
C GLN A 96 -1.23 -23.36 -15.49
N ARG A 97 -1.34 -24.02 -14.33
CA ARG A 97 -1.98 -25.35 -14.23
C ARG A 97 -3.44 -25.37 -14.71
N ARG A 98 -4.19 -24.28 -14.53
CA ARG A 98 -5.57 -24.16 -15.00
C ARG A 98 -5.70 -23.87 -16.50
N LYS A 99 -4.67 -23.30 -17.13
CA LYS A 99 -4.65 -23.02 -18.58
C LYS A 99 -4.25 -24.24 -19.43
N HIS A 100 -3.54 -25.20 -18.84
CA HIS A 100 -3.12 -26.44 -19.49
C HIS A 100 -4.08 -27.61 -19.26
N LYS A 101 -5.27 -27.35 -18.72
CA LYS A 101 -6.33 -28.33 -18.50
C LYS A 101 -7.55 -27.92 -19.30
#